data_AF-A0A1I2G345-F1
#
_entry.id   AF-A0A1I2G345-F1
#
_cell.length_a   1.000
_cell.length_b   1.000
_cell.length_c   1.000
_cell.angle_alpha   90.00
_cell.angle_beta   90.00
_cell.angle_gamma   90.00
#
_symmetry.space_group_name_H-M   'P 1'
#
loop_
_entity.id
_entity.type
_entity.pdbx_description
1 polymer ?
#
loop_
_entity_poly.entity_id
_entity_poly.type
_entity_poly.pdbx_seq_one_letter_code
_entity_poly.pdbx_strand_id
1 'polypeptide(L)'
;MTGPEHYREAERLLDRAHHYTYGDGGDPITGTAFATEAAAHATLALAAATALADAGAYDGMPIEDYNAWRNAASAVADDKVGENQ
;
A
#
# COMPACT_ATOMS: atom_id res chain seq x y z
N MET A 1 -2.94 5.78 -4.26
CA MET A 1 -3.65 5.06 -3.17
C MET A 1 -3.28 5.76 -1.86
N THR A 2 -4.25 6.10 -1.01
CA THR A 2 -4.11 7.08 0.08
C THR A 2 -3.77 6.48 1.46
N GLY A 3 -3.32 5.22 1.52
CA GLY A 3 -2.95 4.52 2.76
C GLY A 3 -3.94 3.41 3.14
N PRO A 4 -5.21 3.71 3.44
CA PRO A 4 -6.23 2.69 3.73
C PRO A 4 -6.45 1.70 2.57
N GLU A 5 -6.28 2.14 1.32
CA GLU A 5 -6.36 1.27 0.16
C GLU A 5 -5.18 0.29 0.12
N HIS A 6 -3.98 0.72 0.54
CA HIS A 6 -2.84 -0.19 0.63
C HIS A 6 -3.05 -1.23 1.73
N TYR A 7 -3.65 -0.85 2.87
CA TYR A 7 -4.02 -1.79 3.90
C TYR A 7 -5.00 -2.86 3.39
N ARG A 8 -6.10 -2.45 2.73
CA ARG A 8 -7.09 -3.40 2.17
C ARG A 8 -6.50 -4.30 1.10
N GLU A 9 -5.62 -3.76 0.26
CA GLU A 9 -4.97 -4.56 -0.78
C GLU A 9 -3.97 -5.57 -0.17
N ALA A 10 -3.26 -5.20 0.91
CA ALA A 10 -2.42 -6.13 1.65
C ALA A 10 -3.24 -7.30 2.22
N GLU A 11 -4.41 -7.04 2.83
CA GLU A 11 -5.30 -8.09 3.34
C GLU A 11 -5.79 -9.02 2.22
N ARG A 12 -6.20 -8.45 1.08
CA ARG A 12 -6.66 -9.20 -0.10
C ARG A 12 -5.56 -10.10 -0.66
N LEU A 13 -4.32 -9.60 -0.71
CA LEU A 13 -3.15 -10.32 -1.20
C LEU A 13 -2.73 -11.43 -0.22
N LEU A 14 -2.85 -11.21 1.09
CA LEU A 14 -2.60 -12.24 2.10
C LEU A 14 -3.59 -13.40 2.02
N ASP A 15 -4.88 -13.11 1.78
CA ASP A 15 -5.89 -14.16 1.58
C ASP A 15 -5.58 -15.01 0.34
N ARG A 16 -5.15 -14.37 -0.75
CA ARG A 16 -4.63 -15.08 -1.94
C ARG A 16 -3.37 -15.87 -1.64
N ALA A 17 -2.39 -15.30 -0.94
CA ALA A 17 -1.17 -16.00 -0.57
C ALA A 17 -1.47 -17.26 0.24
N HIS A 18 -2.40 -17.17 1.20
CA HIS A 18 -2.87 -18.32 1.97
C HIS A 18 -3.51 -19.38 1.07
N HIS A 19 -4.36 -18.98 0.11
CA HIS A 19 -4.96 -19.90 -0.85
C HIS A 19 -3.92 -20.69 -1.66
N TYR A 20 -2.84 -20.04 -2.10
CA TYR A 20 -1.79 -20.69 -2.89
C TYR A 20 -0.78 -21.48 -2.05
N THR A 21 -0.75 -21.30 -0.73
CA THR A 21 0.20 -22.00 0.16
C THR A 21 -0.43 -23.18 0.91
N TYR A 22 -1.75 -23.35 0.85
CA TYR A 22 -2.46 -24.39 1.59
C TYR A 22 -3.17 -25.40 0.67
N GLY A 23 -3.02 -26.69 0.98
CA GLY A 23 -3.69 -27.79 0.27
C GLY A 23 -2.78 -28.59 -0.66
N ASP A 24 -3.29 -29.72 -1.14
CA ASP A 24 -2.59 -30.58 -2.09
C ASP A 24 -2.61 -29.94 -3.48
N GLY A 25 -1.43 -29.68 -4.06
CA GLY A 25 -1.29 -28.89 -5.30
C GLY A 25 -1.12 -27.38 -5.12
N GLY A 26 -0.84 -26.90 -3.90
CA GLY A 26 -0.47 -25.51 -3.66
C GLY A 26 0.78 -25.07 -4.44
N ASP A 27 0.81 -23.81 -4.85
CA ASP A 27 1.96 -23.17 -5.49
C ASP A 27 2.62 -22.18 -4.52
N PRO A 28 3.64 -22.63 -3.75
CA PRO A 28 4.30 -21.77 -2.77
C PRO A 28 5.08 -20.63 -3.41
N ILE A 29 5.49 -20.73 -4.68
CA ILE A 29 6.17 -19.63 -5.39
C ILE A 29 5.16 -18.50 -5.61
N THR A 30 3.98 -18.82 -6.16
CA THR A 30 2.90 -17.87 -6.36
C THR A 30 2.40 -17.30 -5.03
N GLY A 31 2.26 -18.14 -4.01
CA GLY A 31 1.90 -17.69 -2.67
C GLY A 31 2.91 -16.70 -2.06
N THR A 32 4.21 -16.97 -2.23
CA THR A 32 5.28 -16.07 -1.76
C THR A 32 5.30 -14.74 -2.51
N ALA A 33 5.00 -14.74 -3.82
CA ALA A 33 4.88 -13.52 -4.61
C ALA A 33 3.76 -12.63 -4.07
N PHE A 34 2.57 -13.19 -3.82
CA PHE A 34 1.45 -12.44 -3.21
C PHE A 34 1.77 -11.95 -1.79
N ALA A 35 2.44 -12.76 -0.96
CA ALA A 35 2.84 -12.35 0.38
C ALA A 35 3.86 -11.19 0.35
N THR A 36 4.78 -11.20 -0.63
CA THR A 36 5.76 -10.12 -0.81
C THR A 36 5.09 -8.82 -1.24
N GLU A 37 4.14 -8.91 -2.16
CA GLU A 37 3.34 -7.75 -2.59
C GLU A 37 2.50 -7.19 -1.43
N ALA A 38 1.85 -8.06 -0.66
CA ALA A 38 1.13 -7.68 0.55
C ALA A 38 2.01 -6.92 1.55
N ALA A 39 3.24 -7.39 1.77
CA ALA A 39 4.20 -6.74 2.67
C ALA A 39 4.59 -5.34 2.19
N ALA A 40 4.75 -5.14 0.88
CA ALA A 40 5.00 -3.82 0.30
C ALA A 40 3.81 -2.88 0.54
N HIS A 41 2.59 -3.36 0.30
CA HIS A 41 1.36 -2.59 0.57
C HIS A 41 1.21 -2.25 2.06
N ALA A 42 1.45 -3.19 2.98
CA ALA A 42 1.42 -2.93 4.42
C ALA A 42 2.44 -1.87 4.84
N THR A 43 3.63 -1.87 4.26
CA THR A 43 4.67 -0.87 4.52
C THR A 43 4.26 0.52 4.02
N LEU A 44 3.64 0.61 2.84
CA LEU A 44 3.11 1.87 2.30
C LEU A 44 1.96 2.40 3.15
N ALA A 45 1.07 1.52 3.61
CA ALA A 45 -0.02 1.90 4.52
C ALA A 45 0.52 2.43 5.86
N LEU A 46 1.56 1.77 6.41
CA LEU A 46 2.25 2.22 7.62
C LEU A 46 2.90 3.59 7.43
N ALA A 47 3.64 3.80 6.33
CA ALA A 47 4.27 5.07 6.02
C ALA A 47 3.25 6.22 5.90
N ALA A 48 2.11 5.95 5.24
CA ALA A 48 1.01 6.92 5.15
C ALA A 48 0.40 7.24 6.53
N ALA A 49 0.21 6.23 7.38
CA ALA A 49 -0.31 6.41 8.73
C ALA A 49 0.66 7.21 9.62
N THR A 50 1.98 6.97 9.50
CA THR A 50 3.00 7.71 10.25
C THR A 50 3.11 9.17 9.78
N ALA A 51 3.03 9.41 8.46
CA ALA A 51 3.05 10.77 7.92
C ALA A 51 1.82 11.61 8.37
N LEU A 52 0.67 10.97 8.55
CA LEU A 52 -0.54 11.62 9.06
C LEU A 52 -0.49 11.91 10.57
N ALA A 53 0.12 11.01 11.36
CA ALA A 53 0.27 11.20 12.81
C ALA A 53 1.14 12.41 13.14
N ASP A 54 2.14 12.67 12.30
CA ASP A 54 3.11 13.76 12.49
C ASP A 54 2.47 15.15 12.25
N ALA A 55 1.54 15.25 11.30
CA ALA A 55 0.87 16.52 10.96
C ALA A 55 -0.04 17.09 12.09
N GLY A 56 -0.31 16.31 13.15
CA GLY A 56 -1.19 16.70 14.26
C GLY A 56 -0.49 17.20 15.53
N ALA A 57 0.82 16.97 15.67
CA ALA A 57 1.60 17.41 16.82
C ALA A 57 2.50 18.59 16.42
N TYR A 58 2.73 19.53 17.33
CA TYR A 58 3.48 20.79 17.12
C TYR A 58 4.96 20.63 16.72
N ASP A 59 5.41 19.41 16.39
CA ASP A 59 6.77 19.01 15.99
C ASP A 59 6.73 18.01 14.80
N GLY A 60 5.76 18.18 13.91
CA GLY A 60 5.51 17.31 12.77
C GLY A 60 6.52 17.43 11.63
N MET A 61 6.51 16.44 10.74
CA MET A 61 7.24 16.36 9.47
C MET A 61 7.24 17.73 8.79
N PRO A 62 8.42 18.25 8.40
CA PRO A 62 8.51 19.50 7.67
C PRO A 62 7.52 19.53 6.51
N ILE A 63 6.83 20.65 6.31
CA ILE A 63 5.74 20.76 5.34
C ILE A 63 6.17 20.38 3.91
N GLU A 64 7.44 20.54 3.58
CA GLU A 64 8.04 20.12 2.31
C GLU A 64 8.05 18.59 2.15
N ASP A 65 8.48 17.87 3.19
CA ASP A 65 8.47 16.41 3.23
C ASP A 65 7.03 15.87 3.22
N TYR A 66 6.12 16.54 3.94
CA TYR A 66 4.69 16.22 3.90
C TYR A 66 4.12 16.36 2.49
N ASN A 67 4.46 17.45 1.78
CA ASN A 67 4.00 17.68 0.41
C ASN A 67 4.63 16.67 -0.57
N ALA A 68 5.90 16.32 -0.39
CA ALA A 68 6.55 15.29 -1.20
C ALA A 68 5.87 13.92 -1.02
N TRP A 69 5.57 13.54 0.21
CA TRP A 69 4.81 12.32 0.53
C TRP A 69 3.38 12.36 -0.02
N ARG A 70 2.69 13.48 0.14
CA ARG A 70 1.35 13.69 -0.41
C ARG A 70 1.34 13.57 -1.93
N ASN A 71 2.33 14.16 -2.61
CA ASN A 71 2.47 14.07 -4.06
C ASN A 71 2.78 12.65 -4.52
N ALA A 72 3.69 11.94 -3.85
CA ALA A 72 3.98 10.53 -4.15
C ALA A 72 2.73 9.64 -3.97
N ALA A 73 1.94 9.89 -2.91
CA ALA A 73 0.69 9.16 -2.66
C ALA A 73 -0.43 9.53 -3.67
N SER A 74 -0.43 10.76 -4.19
CA SER A 74 -1.44 11.30 -5.11
C SER A 74 -1.12 11.05 -6.58
N ALA A 75 0.15 10.96 -6.99
CA ALA A 75 0.57 10.77 -8.38
C ALA A 75 0.11 9.42 -8.98
N VAL A 76 -0.21 8.42 -8.14
CA VAL A 76 -0.80 7.15 -8.60
C VAL A 76 -2.31 7.29 -8.90
N ALA A 77 -2.97 8.37 -8.47
CA ALA A 77 -4.39 8.60 -8.73
C ALA A 77 -4.67 9.22 -10.11
N ASP A 78 -3.70 9.92 -10.72
CA ASP A 78 -3.88 10.60 -12.02
C ASP A 78 -3.63 9.70 -13.23
N ASP A 79 -3.03 8.51 -13.07
CA ASP A 79 -2.76 7.59 -14.19
C ASP A 79 -3.99 6.77 -14.64
N LYS A 80 -5.19 7.07 -14.11
CA LYS A 80 -6.45 6.40 -14.49
C LYS A 80 -7.55 7.34 -15.01
N VAL A 81 -7.25 8.59 -15.33
CA VAL A 81 -8.24 9.54 -15.89
C VAL A 81 -7.80 10.05 -17.28
N GLY A 82 -7.28 9.15 -18.13
CA GLY A 82 -6.72 9.50 -19.43
C GLY A 82 -7.14 8.63 -20.63
N GLU A 83 -8.02 7.64 -20.48
CA GLU A 83 -8.53 6.85 -21.61
C GLU A 83 -10.05 6.72 -21.55
N ASN A 84 -10.73 7.78 -21.98
CA ASN A 84 -11.99 7.72 -22.74
C ASN A 84 -12.43 9.15 -23.06
N GLN A 85 -11.98 9.67 -24.20
CA GLN A 85 -12.80 10.27 -25.28
C GLN A 85 -11.93 10.81 -26.40
#